data_AF-A0A0C9UGS4-F1
#
_entry.id   AF-A0A0C9UGS4-F1
#
_cell.length_a   1.000
_cell.length_b   1.000
_cell.length_c   1.000
_cell.angle_alpha   90.00
_cell.angle_beta   90.00
_cell.angle_gamma   90.00
#
_symmetry.space_group_name_H-M   'P 1'
#
loop_
_entity.id
_entity.type
_entity.pdbx_description
1 polymer ?
#
loop_
_entity_poly.entity_id
_entity_poly.type
_entity_poly.pdbx_seq_one_letter_code
_entity_poly.pdbx_strand_id
1 'polypeptide(L)'
;MYSRIEEQRLQYIARSQPTGGGRINAELPASFIGSRRWSSENTADGLALARVEGAPSFFITVTCNPDWPEIKVRLAPGQKASDIPIIIVRVFKQRLQKFLDRLRKKFGTLIYMLKVIEFQKRGLPHAHIILKV
;
A
#
# COMPACT_ATOMS: atom_id res chain seq x y z
N MET A 1 -0.47 -29.60 5.89
CA MET A 1 0.90 -29.72 5.36
C MET A 1 1.27 -28.37 4.80
N TYR A 2 2.43 -27.80 5.15
CA TYR A 2 2.77 -26.38 4.93
C TYR A 2 2.29 -25.86 3.57
N SER A 3 1.79 -24.62 3.53
CA SER A 3 1.34 -24.07 2.25
C SER A 3 2.53 -24.05 1.28
N ARG A 4 2.29 -24.28 -0.01
CA ARG A 4 3.32 -24.24 -1.06
C ARG A 4 4.17 -22.96 -1.02
N ILE A 5 3.61 -21.90 -0.43
CA ILE A 5 4.23 -20.59 -0.18
C ILE A 5 5.25 -20.66 0.95
N GLU A 6 4.99 -21.40 2.03
CA GLU A 6 5.93 -21.59 3.15
C GLU A 6 7.09 -22.51 2.78
N GLU A 7 6.86 -23.55 1.98
CA GLU A 7 7.93 -24.41 1.45
C GLU A 7 8.83 -23.66 0.44
N GLN A 8 8.26 -22.80 -0.40
CA GLN A 8 9.03 -21.93 -1.28
C GLN A 8 9.81 -20.84 -0.50
N ARG A 9 9.26 -20.35 0.63
CA ARG A 9 9.96 -19.43 1.53
C ARG A 9 11.18 -20.10 2.18
N LEU A 10 11.06 -21.37 2.57
CA LEU A 10 12.16 -22.18 3.09
C LEU A 10 13.24 -22.46 2.02
N GLN A 11 12.84 -22.69 0.76
CA GLN A 11 13.78 -22.86 -0.35
C GLN A 11 14.49 -21.56 -0.76
N TYR A 12 13.83 -20.40 -0.66
CA TYR A 12 14.48 -19.11 -0.88
C TYR A 12 15.51 -18.81 0.21
N ILE A 13 15.20 -19.09 1.47
CA ILE A 13 16.14 -18.94 2.59
C ILE A 13 17.34 -19.89 2.43
N ALA A 14 17.12 -21.13 1.96
CA ALA A 14 18.22 -22.08 1.69
C ALA A 14 19.17 -21.63 0.56
N ARG A 15 18.70 -20.85 -0.42
CA ARG A 15 19.55 -20.26 -1.48
C ARG A 15 20.39 -19.06 -1.01
N SER A 16 20.27 -18.67 0.27
CA SER A 16 21.00 -17.54 0.87
C SER A 16 22.40 -17.92 1.38
N GLN A 17 22.86 -19.16 1.18
CA GLN A 17 24.24 -19.53 1.55
C GLN A 17 25.23 -19.12 0.45
N PRO A 18 26.34 -18.46 0.81
CA PRO A 18 27.28 -17.93 -0.17
C PRO A 18 28.16 -19.05 -0.73
N THR A 19 27.89 -19.47 -1.96
CA THR A 19 28.89 -20.17 -2.77
C THR A 19 29.77 -19.13 -3.46
N GLY A 20 30.99 -18.96 -2.95
CA GLY A 20 32.20 -18.38 -3.57
C GLY A 20 32.07 -17.28 -4.64
N GLY A 21 32.63 -16.10 -4.34
CA GLY A 21 32.85 -15.00 -5.32
C GLY A 21 31.93 -13.80 -5.07
N GLY A 22 32.17 -13.08 -3.98
CA GLY A 22 31.22 -12.19 -3.33
C GLY A 22 30.76 -10.96 -4.13
N ARG A 23 29.63 -11.08 -4.83
CA ARG A 23 28.69 -9.96 -4.93
C ARG A 23 28.05 -9.78 -3.57
N ILE A 24 28.25 -8.62 -2.96
CA ILE A 24 27.50 -8.23 -1.76
C ILE A 24 26.04 -8.15 -2.20
N ASN A 25 25.23 -9.16 -1.87
CA ASN A 25 23.78 -9.10 -2.06
C ASN A 25 23.25 -8.03 -1.11
N ALA A 26 23.29 -6.77 -1.55
CA ALA A 26 22.77 -5.63 -0.82
C ALA A 26 21.24 -5.69 -0.84
N GLU A 27 20.67 -6.62 -0.07
CA GLU A 27 19.23 -6.70 0.15
C GLU A 27 18.83 -5.69 1.21
N LEU A 28 17.92 -4.79 0.86
CA LEU A 28 17.36 -3.82 1.79
C LEU A 28 16.54 -4.54 2.89
N PRO A 29 16.68 -4.14 4.16
CA PRO A 29 15.94 -4.74 5.27
C PRO A 29 14.44 -4.45 5.17
N ALA A 30 13.64 -5.19 5.93
CA ALA A 30 12.19 -4.96 5.98
C ALA A 30 11.81 -3.63 6.65
N SER A 31 12.69 -3.05 7.47
CA SER A 31 12.52 -1.69 7.99
C SER A 31 12.60 -0.61 6.91
N PHE A 32 13.13 -0.91 5.72
CA PHE A 32 13.18 0.01 4.60
C PHE A 32 11.87 -0.02 3.81
N ILE A 33 11.08 1.06 3.91
CA ILE A 33 9.79 1.19 3.20
C ILE A 33 10.00 1.04 1.70
N GLY A 34 9.20 0.18 1.07
CA GLY A 34 9.28 -0.11 -0.36
C GLY A 34 10.33 -1.16 -0.74
N SER A 35 11.08 -1.72 0.22
CA SER A 35 11.94 -2.86 -0.06
C SER A 35 11.12 -4.12 -0.38
N ARG A 36 11.76 -5.10 -1.04
CA ARG A 36 11.15 -6.41 -1.29
C ARG A 36 10.72 -7.10 0.02
N ARG A 37 11.56 -7.01 1.06
CA ARG A 37 11.28 -7.62 2.36
C ARG A 37 10.11 -6.91 3.05
N TRP A 38 10.09 -5.57 3.05
CA TRP A 38 8.98 -4.77 3.59
C TRP A 38 7.64 -5.15 2.94
N SER A 39 7.61 -5.26 1.60
CA SER A 39 6.41 -5.66 0.87
C SER A 39 5.98 -7.10 1.18
N SER A 40 6.95 -8.01 1.25
CA SER A 40 6.70 -9.42 1.58
C SER A 40 6.12 -9.59 2.98
N GLU A 41 6.66 -8.88 3.96
CA GLU A 41 6.18 -8.91 5.36
C GLU A 41 4.77 -8.33 5.47
N ASN A 42 4.51 -7.13 4.93
CA ASN A 42 3.16 -6.55 4.96
C ASN A 42 2.10 -7.43 4.27
N THR A 43 2.50 -8.13 3.19
CA THR A 43 1.61 -9.08 2.52
C THR A 43 1.34 -10.29 3.41
N ALA A 44 2.39 -10.84 4.05
CA ALA A 44 2.25 -11.95 4.98
C ALA A 44 1.37 -11.58 6.18
N ASP A 45 1.56 -10.39 6.76
CA ASP A 45 0.76 -9.88 7.88
C ASP A 45 -0.72 -9.73 7.49
N GLY A 46 -0.99 -9.18 6.29
CA GLY A 46 -2.35 -9.06 5.78
C GLY A 46 -3.04 -10.41 5.57
N LEU A 47 -2.31 -11.41 5.05
CA LEU A 47 -2.81 -12.77 4.90
C LEU A 47 -2.99 -13.48 6.25
N ALA A 48 -2.10 -13.25 7.21
CA ALA A 48 -2.21 -13.79 8.56
C ALA A 48 -3.45 -13.24 9.25
N LEU A 49 -3.72 -11.94 9.11
CA LEU A 49 -4.91 -11.31 9.65
C LEU A 49 -6.19 -11.87 9.03
N ALA A 50 -6.23 -12.02 7.70
CA ALA A 50 -7.36 -12.63 7.00
C ALA A 50 -7.55 -14.13 7.35
N ARG A 51 -6.49 -14.82 7.76
CA ARG A 51 -6.56 -16.21 8.24
C ARG A 51 -7.20 -16.30 9.63
N VAL A 52 -6.88 -15.38 10.53
CA VAL A 52 -7.37 -15.38 11.92
C VAL A 52 -8.78 -14.80 11.99
N GLU A 53 -9.00 -13.64 11.37
CA GLU A 53 -10.26 -12.89 11.45
C GLU A 53 -11.22 -13.21 10.29
N GLY A 54 -10.77 -14.02 9.33
CA GLY A 54 -11.52 -14.37 8.12
C GLY A 54 -11.38 -13.34 6.99
N ALA A 55 -11.97 -13.65 5.84
CA ALA A 55 -11.88 -12.83 4.64
C ALA A 55 -12.45 -11.40 4.81
N PRO A 56 -11.95 -10.41 4.05
CA PRO A 56 -12.42 -9.04 4.14
C PRO A 56 -13.82 -8.87 3.56
N SER A 57 -14.59 -7.95 4.16
CA SER A 57 -15.94 -7.62 3.72
C SER A 57 -15.94 -6.69 2.51
N PHE A 58 -14.97 -5.76 2.42
CA PHE A 58 -14.87 -4.80 1.33
C PHE A 58 -13.43 -4.62 0.83
N PHE A 59 -13.32 -4.44 -0.48
CA PHE A 59 -12.11 -3.96 -1.16
C PHE A 59 -12.43 -2.62 -1.82
N ILE A 60 -11.78 -1.54 -1.39
CA ILE A 60 -12.07 -0.17 -1.79
C ILE A 60 -10.85 0.45 -2.45
N THR A 61 -11.09 1.13 -3.56
CA THR A 61 -10.10 1.80 -4.41
C THR A 61 -10.43 3.30 -4.38
N VAL A 62 -9.51 4.13 -3.87
CA VAL A 62 -9.65 5.59 -3.81
C VAL A 62 -8.65 6.23 -4.75
N THR A 63 -9.16 6.79 -5.84
CA THR A 63 -8.36 7.44 -6.88
C THR A 63 -8.35 8.94 -6.72
N CYS A 64 -7.16 9.53 -6.83
CA CYS A 64 -7.03 10.97 -6.89
C CYS A 64 -7.68 11.52 -8.16
N ASN A 65 -8.62 12.45 -7.99
CA ASN A 65 -9.23 13.15 -9.12
C ASN A 65 -8.48 14.50 -9.33
N PRO A 66 -7.83 14.71 -10.49
CA PRO A 66 -7.15 15.97 -10.78
C PRO A 66 -8.12 17.17 -10.88
N ASP A 67 -9.40 16.91 -11.11
CA ASP A 67 -10.42 17.96 -11.24
C ASP A 67 -10.94 18.50 -9.90
N TRP A 68 -10.43 18.01 -8.76
CA TRP A 68 -10.81 18.56 -7.47
C TRP A 68 -10.50 20.06 -7.38
N PRO A 69 -11.42 20.89 -6.85
CA PRO A 69 -11.25 22.34 -6.82
C PRO A 69 -10.00 22.76 -6.03
N GLU A 70 -9.62 22.01 -4.99
CA GLU A 70 -8.40 22.26 -4.21
C GLU A 70 -7.11 22.09 -5.04
N ILE A 71 -7.15 21.31 -6.12
CA ILE A 71 -6.06 21.14 -7.08
C ILE A 71 -6.18 22.20 -8.17
N LYS A 72 -7.36 22.36 -8.79
CA LYS A 72 -7.57 23.29 -9.92
C LYS A 72 -7.17 24.73 -9.59
N VAL A 73 -7.54 25.22 -8.41
CA VAL A 73 -7.23 26.60 -7.98
C VAL A 73 -5.72 26.86 -7.87
N ARG A 74 -4.91 25.82 -7.76
CA ARG A 74 -3.45 25.93 -7.62
C ARG A 74 -2.69 25.67 -8.93
N LEU A 75 -3.38 25.34 -10.02
CA LEU A 75 -2.75 25.15 -11.33
C LEU A 75 -2.53 26.51 -12.01
N ALA A 76 -1.31 26.75 -12.47
CA ALA A 76 -1.05 27.86 -13.39
C ALA A 76 -1.58 27.52 -14.79
N PRO A 77 -1.82 28.53 -15.66
CA PRO A 77 -2.24 28.28 -17.04
C PRO A 77 -1.30 27.30 -17.75
N GLY A 78 -1.86 26.23 -18.31
CA GLY A 78 -1.11 25.17 -19.01
C GLY A 78 -0.46 24.10 -18.14
N GLN A 79 -0.47 24.23 -16.81
CA GLN A 79 0.02 23.18 -15.91
C GLN A 79 -0.96 22.02 -15.79
N LYS A 80 -0.42 20.81 -15.70
CA LYS A 80 -1.16 19.60 -15.37
C LYS A 80 -1.05 19.33 -13.87
N ALA A 81 -2.02 18.57 -13.36
CA ALA A 81 -2.02 18.07 -12.00
C ALA A 81 -0.67 17.36 -11.65
N SER A 82 -0.14 16.56 -12.56
CA SER A 82 1.16 15.87 -12.41
C SER A 82 2.34 16.80 -12.11
N ASP A 83 2.24 18.08 -12.48
CA ASP A 83 3.35 19.04 -12.38
C ASP A 83 3.42 19.67 -10.97
N ILE A 84 2.40 19.47 -10.15
CA ILE A 84 2.30 19.97 -8.76
C ILE A 84 2.13 18.83 -7.72
N PRO A 85 3.04 17.83 -7.68
CA PRO A 85 2.85 16.60 -6.93
C PRO A 85 2.66 16.81 -5.42
N ILE A 86 3.33 17.81 -4.83
CA ILE A 86 3.21 18.12 -3.39
C ILE A 86 1.78 18.52 -3.02
N ILE A 87 1.15 19.35 -3.85
CA ILE A 87 -0.24 19.79 -3.64
C ILE A 87 -1.18 18.59 -3.75
N ILE A 88 -0.99 17.75 -4.76
CA ILE A 88 -1.80 16.56 -4.98
C ILE A 88 -1.73 15.60 -3.81
N VAL A 89 -0.53 15.26 -3.35
CA VAL A 89 -0.35 14.34 -2.22
C VAL A 89 -1.03 14.89 -0.96
N ARG A 90 -0.94 16.21 -0.71
CA ARG A 90 -1.61 16.86 0.42
C ARG A 90 -3.13 16.80 0.31
N VAL A 91 -3.69 17.18 -0.84
CA VAL A 91 -5.15 17.14 -1.07
C VAL A 91 -5.67 15.72 -0.99
N PHE A 92 -4.99 14.77 -1.62
CA PHE A 92 -5.33 13.35 -1.57
C PHE A 92 -5.30 12.81 -0.15
N LYS A 93 -4.23 13.09 0.62
CA LYS A 93 -4.13 12.66 2.03
C LYS A 93 -5.29 13.19 2.88
N GLN A 94 -5.66 14.45 2.72
CA GLN A 94 -6.78 15.04 3.46
C GLN A 94 -8.13 14.41 3.08
N ARG A 95 -8.37 14.20 1.79
CA ARG A 95 -9.59 13.55 1.29
C ARG A 95 -9.68 12.09 1.72
N LEU A 96 -8.56 11.36 1.65
CA LEU A 96 -8.46 10.00 2.12
C LEU A 96 -8.74 9.91 3.63
N GLN A 97 -8.18 10.82 4.44
CA GLN A 97 -8.44 10.82 5.88
C GLN A 97 -9.93 11.05 6.18
N LYS A 98 -10.55 12.06 5.56
CA LYS A 98 -11.99 12.31 5.70
C LYS A 98 -12.83 11.11 5.26
N PHE A 99 -12.41 10.40 4.23
CA PHE A 99 -13.06 9.18 3.77
C PHE A 99 -12.96 8.05 4.82
N LEU A 100 -11.77 7.80 5.36
CA LEU A 100 -11.56 6.80 6.41
C LEU A 100 -12.37 7.11 7.68
N ASP A 101 -12.46 8.37 8.07
CA ASP A 101 -13.24 8.77 9.25
C ASP A 101 -14.74 8.54 9.05
N ARG A 102 -15.25 8.79 7.84
CA ARG A 102 -16.64 8.44 7.48
C ARG A 102 -16.87 6.94 7.44
N LEU A 103 -15.90 6.15 6.95
CA LEU A 103 -15.99 4.69 6.97
C LEU A 103 -16.13 4.17 8.39
N ARG A 104 -15.25 4.61 9.31
CA ARG A 104 -15.33 4.23 10.74
C ARG A 104 -16.66 4.65 11.36
N LYS A 105 -17.15 5.85 11.07
CA LYS A 105 -18.45 6.30 11.58
C LYS A 105 -19.63 5.49 11.02
N LYS A 106 -19.57 5.08 9.76
CA LYS A 106 -20.65 4.34 9.09
C LYS A 106 -20.70 2.87 9.49
N PHE A 107 -19.54 2.23 9.59
CA PHE A 107 -19.42 0.81 9.86
C PHE A 107 -19.21 0.49 11.35
N GLY A 108 -18.93 1.48 12.19
CA GLY A 108 -18.70 1.29 13.61
C GLY A 108 -17.37 0.57 13.88
N THR A 109 -17.43 -0.50 14.66
CA THR A 109 -16.26 -1.31 15.03
C THR A 109 -15.76 -2.09 13.82
N LEU A 110 -14.56 -1.77 13.35
CA LEU A 110 -13.86 -2.53 12.31
C LEU A 110 -13.02 -3.63 12.98
N ILE A 111 -13.16 -4.88 12.52
CA ILE A 111 -12.31 -5.99 12.99
C ILE A 111 -10.87 -5.75 12.53
N TYR A 112 -10.71 -5.43 11.25
CA TYR A 112 -9.44 -4.93 10.75
C TYR A 112 -9.60 -4.00 9.55
N MET A 113 -8.58 -3.18 9.32
CA MET A 113 -8.46 -2.33 8.14
C MET A 113 -6.99 -2.22 7.72
N LEU A 114 -6.69 -2.66 6.51
CA LEU A 114 -5.38 -2.54 5.87
C LEU A 114 -5.48 -1.51 4.74
N LYS A 115 -4.45 -0.67 4.58
CA LYS A 115 -4.40 0.29 3.47
C LYS A 115 -2.99 0.37 2.89
N VAL A 116 -2.93 0.50 1.57
CA VAL A 116 -1.71 0.77 0.82
C VAL A 116 -1.95 2.00 -0.04
N ILE A 117 -0.98 2.90 -0.09
CA ILE A 117 -0.98 4.07 -0.97
C ILE A 117 0.14 3.88 -1.97
N GLU A 118 -0.19 3.98 -3.25
CA GLU A 118 0.75 3.85 -4.36
C GLU A 118 0.56 4.98 -5.36
N PHE A 119 1.59 5.24 -6.16
CA PHE A 119 1.52 6.18 -7.27
C PHE A 119 1.35 5.40 -8.55
N GLN A 120 0.25 5.64 -9.27
CA GLN A 120 0.06 5.04 -10.59
C GLN A 120 1.05 5.61 -11.60
N LYS A 121 1.23 4.93 -12.74
CA LYS A 121 2.15 5.36 -13.84
C LYS A 121 1.94 6.82 -14.30
N ARG A 122 0.76 7.41 -14.08
CA ARG A 122 0.43 8.81 -14.39
C ARG A 122 0.74 9.80 -13.26
N GLY A 123 1.43 9.34 -12.20
CA GLY A 123 1.94 10.17 -11.10
C GLY A 123 0.92 10.56 -10.04
N LEU A 124 -0.35 10.14 -10.18
CA LEU A 124 -1.38 10.44 -9.19
C LEU A 124 -1.45 9.35 -8.12
N PRO A 125 -1.66 9.73 -6.85
CA PRO A 125 -1.79 8.78 -5.76
C PRO A 125 -3.11 8.02 -5.85
N HIS A 126 -3.03 6.75 -5.48
CA HIS A 126 -4.13 5.82 -5.38
C HIS A 126 -4.04 5.10 -4.03
N ALA A 127 -5.18 4.78 -3.42
CA ALA A 127 -5.20 3.99 -2.19
C ALA A 127 -6.08 2.75 -2.36
N HIS A 128 -5.51 1.60 -2.02
CA HIS A 128 -6.25 0.36 -1.85
C HIS A 128 -6.51 0.16 -0.36
N ILE A 129 -7.77 -0.05 0.00
CA ILE A 129 -8.21 -0.25 1.38
C ILE A 129 -9.00 -1.55 1.44
N ILE A 130 -8.60 -2.41 2.36
CA ILE A 130 -9.31 -3.64 2.69
C ILE A 130 -9.84 -3.49 4.10
N LEU A 131 -11.11 -3.80 4.32
CA LEU A 131 -11.67 -3.76 5.67
C LEU A 131 -12.64 -4.91 5.93
N LYS A 132 -12.70 -5.31 7.19
CA LYS A 132 -13.65 -6.27 7.73
C LYS A 132 -14.48 -5.60 8.82
N VAL A 133 -15.78 -5.76 8.69
CA VAL A 133 -16.82 -5.35 9.65
C VAL A 133 -17.46 -6.57 10.26
#